data_AF-A0A9J5XZC5-F1
#
_entry.id   AF-A0A9J5XZC5-F1
#
_cell.length_a   1.000
_cell.length_b   1.000
_cell.length_c   1.000
_cell.angle_alpha   90.00
_cell.angle_beta   90.00
_cell.angle_gamma   90.00
#
_symmetry.space_group_name_H-M   'P 1'
#
loop_
_entity.id
_entity.type
_entity.pdbx_description
1 polymer ?
#
loop_
_entity_poly.entity_id
_entity_poly.type
_entity_poly.pdbx_seq_one_letter_code
_entity_poly.pdbx_strand_id
1 'polypeptide(L)'
;MVAFGKKLKDRQIQEWQGYYINYKLMKKKVKQYDNQIKAGSLDRRHVLKDFSRMLDNQIERIVLFMLEQQGVLASRISALNNQQESLQEQPDISKIIELRESYRDVGRDLLKLLFFVEINAIGLRKILKKFDKRFGYRFTDYYVKTRANHPYSQLQQVFKHVGLGAVVGAISRNLADLQDRQGSYLSIYDQPSLPLQDSVVDSLQAAVDRLSHSTNFLNFLAQHALIMQEEFPTPVEEQVDDQRYHFMSLILNLANTFLYMVNTYIIVPTADDYSMSLGAAATVCGIVIGAMAVAQIFSSVYFSAWSNRSYFRPLVFSSIVLFVGNIMYALAYDLKSIPVLLIGRIFCG
;
A
#
# COMPACT_ATOMS: atom_id res chain seq x y z
N MET A 1 6.37 -6.32 -25.10
CA MET A 1 5.43 -5.65 -24.15
C MET A 1 4.31 -4.85 -24.88
N VAL A 2 3.59 -5.47 -25.83
CA VAL A 2 2.63 -4.79 -26.75
C VAL A 2 1.16 -5.23 -26.59
N ALA A 3 0.90 -6.36 -25.92
CA ALA A 3 -0.41 -7.02 -25.96
C ALA A 3 -1.52 -6.42 -25.07
N PHE A 4 -1.20 -5.59 -24.05
CA PHE A 4 -2.22 -5.19 -23.07
C PHE A 4 -3.34 -4.33 -23.67
N GLY A 5 -3.01 -3.36 -24.54
CA GLY A 5 -4.04 -2.50 -25.14
C GLY A 5 -4.99 -3.24 -26.09
N LYS A 6 -4.50 -4.30 -26.75
CA LYS A 6 -5.30 -5.20 -27.59
C LYS A 6 -6.17 -6.12 -26.72
N LYS A 7 -5.54 -6.77 -25.73
CA LYS A 7 -6.24 -7.59 -24.72
C LYS A 7 -7.31 -6.81 -23.93
N LEU A 8 -7.09 -5.52 -23.66
CA LEU A 8 -8.08 -4.66 -23.01
C LEU A 8 -9.32 -4.53 -23.90
N LYS A 9 -9.13 -4.17 -25.17
CA LYS A 9 -10.22 -3.98 -26.14
C LYS A 9 -10.99 -5.27 -26.41
N ASP A 10 -10.28 -6.38 -26.54
CA ASP A 10 -10.88 -7.69 -26.84
C ASP A 10 -11.67 -8.26 -25.65
N ARG A 11 -11.38 -7.80 -24.43
CA ARG A 11 -12.04 -8.22 -23.19
C ARG A 11 -13.12 -7.24 -22.73
N GLN A 12 -13.37 -6.15 -23.44
CA GLN A 12 -14.40 -5.19 -23.05
C GLN A 12 -15.79 -5.76 -23.30
N ILE A 13 -16.66 -5.62 -22.30
CA ILE A 13 -18.10 -5.83 -22.45
C ILE A 13 -18.61 -4.79 -23.46
N GLN A 14 -19.28 -5.25 -24.53
CA GLN A 14 -19.68 -4.41 -25.66
C GLN A 14 -20.59 -3.25 -25.23
N GLU A 15 -21.53 -3.53 -24.34
CA GLU A 15 -22.49 -2.55 -23.79
C GLU A 15 -21.79 -1.39 -23.06
N TRP A 16 -20.65 -1.65 -22.43
CA TRP A 16 -19.99 -0.70 -21.53
C TRP A 16 -18.72 -0.07 -22.11
N GLN A 17 -18.46 -0.26 -23.41
CA GLN A 17 -17.23 0.19 -24.08
C GLN A 17 -16.90 1.67 -23.84
N GLY A 18 -17.93 2.53 -23.76
CA GLY A 18 -17.79 3.97 -23.54
C GLY A 18 -17.22 4.35 -22.17
N TYR A 19 -17.40 3.49 -21.16
CA TYR A 19 -17.05 3.79 -19.77
C TYR A 19 -15.66 3.27 -19.37
N TYR A 20 -15.07 2.36 -20.14
CA TYR A 20 -13.71 1.89 -19.88
C TYR A 20 -12.66 2.99 -20.07
N ILE A 21 -11.57 2.90 -19.33
CA ILE A 21 -10.40 3.77 -19.49
C ILE A 21 -9.90 3.77 -20.94
N ASN A 22 -9.76 4.96 -21.52
CA ASN A 22 -9.22 5.10 -22.88
C ASN A 22 -7.69 4.97 -22.90
N TYR A 23 -7.20 3.76 -22.63
CA TYR A 23 -5.77 3.46 -22.51
C TYR A 23 -4.97 3.82 -23.77
N LYS A 24 -5.59 3.70 -24.95
CA LYS A 24 -4.96 4.06 -26.23
C LYS A 24 -4.72 5.56 -26.33
N LEU A 25 -5.74 6.38 -26.02
CA LEU A 25 -5.62 7.83 -25.98
C LEU A 25 -4.55 8.27 -24.98
N MET A 26 -4.63 7.74 -23.75
CA MET A 26 -3.69 8.08 -22.70
C MET A 26 -2.24 7.73 -23.11
N LYS A 27 -2.01 6.53 -23.65
CA LYS A 27 -0.68 6.13 -24.14
C LYS A 27 -0.16 7.06 -25.24
N LYS A 28 -1.02 7.52 -26.16
CA LYS A 28 -0.64 8.49 -27.20
C LYS A 28 -0.20 9.82 -26.58
N LYS A 29 -0.97 10.34 -25.61
CA LYS A 29 -0.65 11.57 -24.88
C LYS A 29 0.68 11.49 -24.14
N VAL A 30 0.94 10.39 -23.44
CA VAL A 30 2.25 10.15 -22.79
C VAL A 30 3.40 10.22 -23.81
N LYS A 31 3.23 9.66 -25.02
CA LYS A 31 4.26 9.76 -26.08
C LYS A 31 4.40 11.20 -26.61
N GLN A 32 3.30 11.96 -26.71
CA GLN A 32 3.34 13.36 -27.15
C GLN A 32 4.11 14.22 -26.15
N TYR A 33 3.87 14.08 -24.85
CA TYR A 33 4.61 14.80 -23.82
C TYR A 33 6.11 14.47 -23.85
N ASP A 34 6.49 13.21 -24.05
CA ASP A 34 7.90 12.76 -24.19
C ASP A 34 8.60 13.50 -25.36
N ASN A 35 7.94 13.61 -26.51
CA ASN A 35 8.46 14.34 -27.65
C ASN A 35 8.53 15.86 -27.42
N GLN A 36 7.52 16.43 -26.77
CA GLN A 36 7.42 17.88 -26.53
C GLN A 36 8.44 18.37 -25.49
N ILE A 37 8.71 17.58 -24.45
CA ILE A 37 9.76 17.86 -23.46
C ILE A 37 11.14 17.80 -24.14
N LYS A 38 11.41 16.80 -24.98
CA LYS A 38 12.68 16.69 -25.73
C LYS A 38 12.89 17.86 -26.70
N ALA A 39 11.82 18.41 -27.25
CA ALA A 39 11.87 19.59 -28.12
C ALA A 39 11.98 20.93 -27.36
N GLY A 40 12.05 20.92 -26.02
CA GLY A 40 12.13 22.13 -25.19
C GLY A 40 10.84 22.97 -25.17
N SER A 41 9.75 22.44 -25.71
CA SER A 41 8.50 23.18 -25.99
C SER A 41 7.51 23.24 -24.83
N LEU A 42 7.61 22.34 -23.85
CA LEU A 42 6.66 22.25 -22.74
C LEU A 42 7.35 22.20 -21.38
N ASP A 43 6.83 22.99 -20.44
CA ASP A 43 7.23 22.91 -19.04
C ASP A 43 6.72 21.60 -18.41
N ARG A 44 7.59 21.01 -17.60
CA ARG A 44 7.43 19.77 -16.84
C ARG A 44 6.18 19.79 -15.96
N ARG A 45 5.90 20.95 -15.34
CA ARG A 45 4.72 21.14 -14.47
C ARG A 45 3.41 21.08 -15.25
N HIS A 46 3.39 21.61 -16.48
CA HIS A 46 2.21 21.57 -17.33
C HIS A 46 1.85 20.13 -17.71
N VAL A 47 2.84 19.29 -18.04
CA VAL A 47 2.63 17.87 -18.35
C VAL A 47 2.01 17.11 -17.17
N LEU A 48 2.51 17.33 -15.95
CA LEU A 48 1.98 16.69 -14.76
C LEU A 48 0.53 17.11 -14.48
N LYS A 49 0.24 18.41 -14.58
CA LYS A 49 -1.12 18.96 -14.37
C LYS A 49 -2.11 18.45 -15.40
N ASP A 50 -1.76 18.51 -16.69
CA ASP A 50 -2.66 18.10 -17.78
C ASP A 50 -2.91 16.58 -17.75
N PHE A 51 -1.87 15.78 -17.50
CA PHE A 51 -2.02 14.33 -17.36
C PHE A 51 -2.85 13.95 -16.12
N SER A 52 -2.67 14.64 -14.99
CA SER A 52 -3.49 14.45 -13.79
C SER A 52 -4.96 14.72 -14.07
N ARG A 53 -5.28 15.86 -14.70
CA ARG A 53 -6.66 16.21 -15.08
C ARG A 53 -7.27 15.16 -16.02
N MET A 54 -6.49 14.69 -17.00
CA MET A 54 -6.97 13.65 -17.90
C MET A 54 -7.22 12.33 -17.18
N LEU A 55 -6.39 11.95 -16.20
CA LEU A 55 -6.62 10.78 -15.35
C LEU A 55 -7.89 10.96 -14.50
N ASP A 56 -8.03 12.09 -13.82
CA ASP A 56 -9.17 12.40 -12.96
C ASP A 56 -10.48 12.28 -13.76
N ASN A 57 -10.57 12.87 -14.95
CA ASN A 57 -11.75 12.76 -15.83
C ASN A 57 -12.04 11.31 -16.27
N GLN A 58 -11.01 10.47 -16.45
CA GLN A 58 -11.23 9.06 -16.79
C GLN A 58 -11.75 8.28 -15.58
N ILE A 59 -11.20 8.54 -14.39
CA ILE A 59 -11.64 7.91 -13.13
C ILE A 59 -13.07 8.32 -12.81
N GLU A 60 -13.40 9.60 -12.94
CA GLU A 60 -14.75 10.12 -12.72
C GLU A 60 -15.78 9.35 -13.54
N ARG A 61 -15.55 9.22 -14.84
CA ARG A 61 -16.46 8.51 -15.72
C ARG A 61 -16.63 7.04 -15.33
N ILE A 62 -15.54 6.37 -14.92
CA ILE A 62 -15.58 4.97 -14.47
C ILE A 62 -16.41 4.86 -13.18
N VAL A 63 -16.20 5.80 -12.25
CA VAL A 63 -16.83 5.81 -10.94
C VAL A 63 -18.31 6.12 -11.03
N LEU A 64 -18.71 7.15 -11.78
CA LEU A 64 -20.11 7.49 -11.98
C LEU A 64 -20.90 6.32 -12.58
N PHE A 65 -20.33 5.65 -13.59
CA PHE A 65 -20.94 4.47 -14.17
C PHE A 65 -21.02 3.30 -13.17
N MET A 66 -19.97 3.07 -12.38
CA MET A 66 -19.98 2.04 -11.34
C MET A 66 -21.09 2.30 -10.32
N LEU A 67 -21.26 3.54 -9.85
CA LEU A 67 -22.31 3.93 -8.90
C LEU A 67 -23.71 3.73 -9.49
N GLU A 68 -23.91 4.11 -10.75
CA GLU A 68 -25.17 3.89 -11.47
C GLU A 68 -25.53 2.40 -11.50
N GLN A 69 -24.59 1.54 -11.89
CA GLN A 69 -24.81 0.09 -11.93
C GLN A 69 -25.03 -0.52 -10.54
N GLN A 70 -24.34 -0.02 -9.50
CA GLN A 70 -24.61 -0.44 -8.12
C GLN A 70 -26.03 -0.07 -7.68
N GLY A 71 -26.52 1.12 -8.05
CA GLY A 71 -27.89 1.54 -7.79
C GLY A 71 -28.92 0.62 -8.45
N VAL A 72 -28.73 0.28 -9.73
CA VAL A 72 -29.60 -0.64 -10.46
C VAL A 72 -29.64 -2.02 -9.80
N LEU A 73 -28.49 -2.57 -9.41
CA LEU A 73 -28.41 -3.86 -8.72
C LEU A 73 -29.09 -3.81 -7.35
N ALA A 74 -28.87 -2.74 -6.58
CA ALA A 74 -29.49 -2.55 -5.27
C ALA A 74 -31.02 -2.47 -5.37
N SER A 75 -31.56 -1.71 -6.33
CA SER A 75 -33.01 -1.63 -6.56
C SER A 75 -33.59 -2.99 -6.96
N ARG A 76 -32.90 -3.76 -7.81
CA ARG A 76 -33.34 -5.13 -8.17
C ARG A 76 -33.35 -6.05 -6.96
N ILE A 77 -32.29 -6.05 -6.14
CA ILE A 77 -32.25 -6.87 -4.91
C ILE A 77 -33.37 -6.48 -3.95
N SER A 78 -33.63 -5.19 -3.76
CA SER A 78 -34.73 -4.74 -2.91
C SER A 78 -36.09 -5.23 -3.40
N ALA A 79 -36.33 -5.23 -4.72
CA ALA A 79 -37.57 -5.75 -5.29
C ALA A 79 -37.71 -7.27 -5.08
N LEU A 80 -36.61 -8.03 -5.24
CA LEU A 80 -36.58 -9.47 -4.99
C LEU A 80 -36.79 -9.79 -3.50
N ASN A 81 -36.22 -9.00 -2.59
CA ASN A 81 -36.46 -9.15 -1.14
C ASN A 81 -37.95 -9.00 -0.80
N ASN A 82 -38.63 -8.00 -1.36
CA ASN A 82 -40.07 -7.80 -1.13
C ASN A 82 -40.89 -8.99 -1.64
N GLN A 83 -40.52 -9.55 -2.80
CA GLN A 83 -41.15 -10.78 -3.32
C GLN A 83 -40.89 -11.97 -2.39
N GLN A 84 -39.67 -12.09 -1.87
CA GLN A 84 -39.30 -13.14 -0.93
C GLN A 84 -40.09 -13.06 0.39
N GLU A 85 -40.34 -11.86 0.91
CA GLU A 85 -41.19 -11.63 2.09
C GLU A 85 -42.63 -12.09 1.83
N SER A 86 -43.22 -11.71 0.68
CA SER A 86 -44.58 -12.15 0.33
C SER A 86 -44.73 -13.68 0.20
N LEU A 87 -43.66 -14.37 -0.22
CA LEU A 87 -43.62 -15.83 -0.33
C LEU A 87 -43.40 -16.54 1.00
N GLN A 88 -43.01 -15.83 2.07
CA GLN A 88 -42.97 -16.43 3.42
C GLN A 88 -44.37 -16.71 3.94
N GLU A 89 -45.35 -15.90 3.57
CA GLU A 89 -46.74 -16.05 4.00
C GLU A 89 -47.47 -17.17 3.23
N GLN A 90 -47.11 -17.39 1.96
CA GLN A 90 -47.67 -18.43 1.10
C GLN A 90 -46.58 -19.14 0.29
N PRO A 91 -46.09 -20.31 0.74
CA PRO A 91 -45.01 -21.02 0.07
C PRO A 91 -45.50 -21.66 -1.23
N ASP A 92 -44.95 -21.21 -2.35
CA ASP A 92 -45.12 -21.80 -3.69
C ASP A 92 -43.75 -22.16 -4.27
N ILE A 93 -43.53 -23.46 -4.50
CA ILE A 93 -42.26 -24.01 -4.96
C ILE A 93 -41.86 -23.43 -6.33
N SER A 94 -42.82 -23.22 -7.23
CA SER A 94 -42.53 -22.71 -8.57
C SER A 94 -42.00 -21.28 -8.50
N LYS A 95 -42.62 -20.45 -7.67
CA LYS A 95 -42.19 -19.05 -7.44
C LYS A 95 -40.84 -18.96 -6.72
N ILE A 96 -40.53 -19.91 -5.83
CA ILE A 96 -39.22 -19.98 -5.17
C ILE A 96 -38.11 -20.28 -6.19
N ILE A 97 -38.35 -21.17 -7.15
CA ILE A 97 -37.40 -21.48 -8.22
C ILE A 97 -37.18 -20.26 -9.13
N GLU A 98 -38.24 -19.58 -9.54
CA GLU A 98 -38.16 -18.35 -10.35
C GLU A 98 -37.41 -17.22 -9.62
N LEU A 99 -37.68 -17.05 -8.32
CA LEU A 99 -37.00 -16.06 -7.48
C LEU A 99 -35.50 -16.38 -7.36
N ARG A 100 -35.14 -17.67 -7.21
CA ARG A 100 -33.74 -18.10 -7.17
C ARG A 100 -33.00 -17.80 -8.46
N GLU A 101 -33.61 -18.08 -9.62
CA GLU A 101 -32.98 -17.73 -10.90
C GLU A 101 -32.86 -16.21 -11.08
N SER A 102 -33.84 -15.45 -10.61
CA SER A 102 -33.77 -13.99 -10.62
C SER A 102 -32.60 -13.44 -9.78
N TYR A 103 -32.34 -14.01 -8.60
CA TYR A 103 -31.14 -13.68 -7.82
C TYR A 103 -29.84 -14.08 -8.53
N ARG A 104 -29.81 -15.23 -9.21
CA ARG A 104 -28.65 -15.66 -10.01
C ARG A 104 -28.39 -14.71 -11.17
N ASP A 105 -29.42 -14.18 -11.82
CA ASP A 105 -29.27 -13.17 -12.87
C ASP A 105 -28.67 -11.87 -12.34
N VAL A 106 -29.11 -11.41 -11.17
CA VAL A 106 -28.46 -10.28 -10.49
C VAL A 106 -26.98 -10.60 -10.18
N GLY A 107 -26.69 -11.83 -9.76
CA GLY A 107 -25.32 -12.31 -9.56
C GLY A 107 -24.47 -12.27 -10.84
N ARG A 108 -25.03 -12.70 -11.98
CA ARG A 108 -24.35 -12.64 -13.29
C ARG A 108 -24.06 -11.20 -13.72
N ASP A 109 -24.97 -10.27 -13.48
CA ASP A 109 -24.75 -8.85 -13.76
C ASP A 109 -23.72 -8.21 -12.81
N LEU A 110 -23.72 -8.62 -11.54
CA LEU A 110 -22.67 -8.22 -10.60
C LEU A 110 -21.29 -8.74 -11.01
N LEU A 111 -21.17 -9.96 -11.55
CA LEU A 111 -19.92 -10.47 -12.11
C LEU A 111 -19.40 -9.60 -13.25
N LYS A 112 -20.29 -9.16 -14.15
CA LYS A 112 -19.92 -8.22 -15.22
C LYS A 112 -19.36 -6.93 -14.62
N LEU A 113 -20.01 -6.38 -13.59
CA LEU A 113 -19.59 -5.15 -12.92
C LEU A 113 -18.23 -5.32 -12.22
N LEU A 114 -18.03 -6.40 -11.47
CA LEU A 114 -16.74 -6.72 -10.83
C LEU A 114 -15.62 -6.80 -11.86
N PHE A 115 -15.86 -7.47 -12.99
CA PHE A 115 -14.91 -7.57 -14.08
C PHE A 115 -14.62 -6.20 -14.74
N PHE A 116 -15.63 -5.36 -14.93
CA PHE A 116 -15.44 -3.99 -15.43
C PHE A 116 -14.50 -3.19 -14.51
N VAL A 117 -14.72 -3.25 -13.19
CA VAL A 117 -13.89 -2.53 -12.23
C VAL A 117 -12.46 -3.08 -12.22
N GLU A 118 -12.29 -4.41 -12.27
CA GLU A 118 -10.97 -5.07 -12.33
C GLU A 118 -10.15 -4.57 -13.54
N ILE A 119 -10.75 -4.61 -14.73
CA ILE A 119 -10.10 -4.21 -15.98
C ILE A 119 -9.70 -2.73 -15.95
N ASN A 120 -10.55 -1.86 -15.41
CA ASN A 120 -10.25 -0.44 -15.26
C ASN A 120 -9.13 -0.18 -14.24
N ALA A 121 -9.16 -0.84 -13.08
CA ALA A 121 -8.10 -0.74 -12.08
C ALA A 121 -6.73 -1.17 -12.63
N ILE A 122 -6.67 -2.27 -13.38
CA ILE A 122 -5.45 -2.72 -14.06
C ILE A 122 -4.99 -1.70 -15.10
N GLY A 123 -5.93 -1.12 -15.86
CA GLY A 123 -5.66 -0.08 -16.85
C GLY A 123 -5.03 1.17 -16.23
N LEU A 124 -5.62 1.67 -15.14
CA LEU A 124 -5.11 2.79 -14.33
C LEU A 124 -3.70 2.51 -13.82
N ARG A 125 -3.49 1.36 -13.17
CA ARG A 125 -2.17 0.91 -12.69
C ARG A 125 -1.12 0.92 -13.80
N LYS A 126 -1.46 0.38 -14.97
CA LYS A 126 -0.51 0.26 -16.10
C LYS A 126 -0.22 1.60 -16.78
N ILE A 127 -1.16 2.55 -16.77
CA ILE A 127 -0.90 3.87 -17.36
C ILE A 127 -0.06 4.73 -16.41
N LEU A 128 -0.33 4.67 -15.11
CA LEU A 128 0.48 5.27 -14.04
C LEU A 128 1.94 4.78 -14.12
N LYS A 129 2.15 3.46 -14.10
CA LYS A 129 3.50 2.86 -14.25
C LYS A 129 4.17 3.24 -15.58
N LYS A 130 3.40 3.43 -16.66
CA LYS A 130 3.95 3.84 -17.95
C LYS A 130 4.42 5.29 -17.93
N PHE A 131 3.70 6.16 -17.24
CA PHE A 131 4.06 7.56 -17.06
C PHE A 131 5.36 7.66 -16.26
N ASP A 132 5.43 7.04 -15.09
CA ASP A 132 6.64 7.04 -14.25
C ASP A 132 7.87 6.52 -15.00
N LYS A 133 7.73 5.39 -15.72
CA LYS A 133 8.86 4.82 -16.47
C LYS A 133 9.41 5.76 -17.55
N ARG A 134 8.58 6.63 -18.13
CA ARG A 134 9.03 7.54 -19.20
C ARG A 134 9.66 8.81 -18.67
N PHE A 135 9.18 9.31 -17.54
CA PHE A 135 9.60 10.62 -17.06
C PHE A 135 10.36 10.58 -15.73
N GLY A 136 10.62 9.38 -15.20
CA GLY A 136 11.45 9.15 -14.01
C GLY A 136 10.85 9.64 -12.70
N TYR A 137 9.57 10.07 -12.69
CA TYR A 137 8.93 10.62 -11.51
C TYR A 137 8.39 9.55 -10.57
N ARG A 138 8.28 9.93 -9.30
CA ARG A 138 7.28 9.43 -8.36
C ARG A 138 5.89 10.05 -8.63
N PHE A 139 5.47 10.15 -9.90
CA PHE A 139 4.18 10.76 -10.23
C PHE A 139 3.04 9.91 -9.71
N THR A 140 3.13 8.59 -9.83
CA THR A 140 2.14 7.69 -9.23
C THR A 140 2.02 7.93 -7.73
N ASP A 141 3.14 8.07 -7.01
CA ASP A 141 3.10 8.31 -5.56
C ASP A 141 2.45 9.66 -5.23
N TYR A 142 2.83 10.73 -5.93
CA TYR A 142 2.21 12.06 -5.76
C TYR A 142 0.71 12.03 -6.08
N TYR A 143 0.34 11.44 -7.22
CA TYR A 143 -1.04 11.37 -7.70
C TYR A 143 -1.89 10.54 -6.74
N VAL A 144 -1.42 9.37 -6.33
CA VAL A 144 -2.12 8.53 -5.36
C VAL A 144 -2.16 9.22 -4.00
N LYS A 145 -1.09 9.84 -3.48
CA LYS A 145 -1.08 10.56 -2.19
C LYS A 145 -2.14 11.65 -2.12
N THR A 146 -2.17 12.51 -3.13
CA THR A 146 -3.09 13.67 -3.16
C THR A 146 -4.55 13.26 -3.30
N ARG A 147 -4.84 12.13 -3.97
CA ARG A 147 -6.19 11.60 -4.10
C ARG A 147 -6.56 10.57 -3.03
N ALA A 148 -5.62 9.91 -2.36
CA ALA A 148 -5.94 8.87 -1.38
C ALA A 148 -6.63 9.44 -0.14
N ASN A 149 -6.39 10.71 0.21
CA ASN A 149 -6.85 11.30 1.49
C ASN A 149 -7.93 12.38 1.31
N HIS A 150 -8.27 12.72 0.07
CA HIS A 150 -9.23 13.79 -0.18
C HIS A 150 -10.68 13.27 -0.05
N PRO A 151 -11.57 13.95 0.69
CA PRO A 151 -12.92 13.48 0.98
C PRO A 151 -13.77 13.26 -0.28
N TYR A 152 -13.51 14.04 -1.33
CA TYR A 152 -14.21 13.94 -2.63
C TYR A 152 -13.43 13.10 -3.66
N SER A 153 -12.45 12.32 -3.23
CA SER A 153 -11.66 11.53 -4.17
C SER A 153 -12.43 10.33 -4.69
N GLN A 154 -12.75 10.39 -5.98
CA GLN A 154 -13.36 9.30 -6.73
C GLN A 154 -12.41 8.10 -6.87
N LEU A 155 -11.10 8.31 -6.73
CA LEU A 155 -10.12 7.25 -6.79
C LEU A 155 -10.31 6.22 -5.65
N GLN A 156 -10.74 6.66 -4.45
CA GLN A 156 -11.03 5.73 -3.34
C GLN A 156 -12.20 4.79 -3.64
N GLN A 157 -13.20 5.25 -4.39
CA GLN A 157 -14.39 4.44 -4.70
C GLN A 157 -14.04 3.26 -5.59
N VAL A 158 -13.09 3.45 -6.52
CA VAL A 158 -12.51 2.37 -7.33
C VAL A 158 -11.67 1.40 -6.50
N PHE A 159 -11.25 1.74 -5.27
CA PHE A 159 -10.27 0.96 -4.51
C PHE A 159 -10.83 0.19 -3.32
N LYS A 160 -11.77 0.80 -2.60
CA LYS A 160 -12.29 0.20 -1.35
C LYS A 160 -13.41 -0.81 -1.60
N HIS A 161 -14.07 -0.77 -2.76
CA HIS A 161 -15.13 -1.68 -3.21
C HIS A 161 -16.24 -2.01 -2.18
N VAL A 162 -16.39 -1.20 -1.12
CA VAL A 162 -17.25 -1.53 0.04
C VAL A 162 -18.69 -1.79 -0.38
N GLY A 163 -19.21 -1.01 -1.34
CA GLY A 163 -20.56 -1.20 -1.87
C GLY A 163 -20.73 -2.50 -2.66
N LEU A 164 -19.71 -3.00 -3.36
CA LEU A 164 -19.81 -4.26 -4.12
C LEU A 164 -19.81 -5.46 -3.18
N GLY A 165 -19.00 -5.43 -2.12
CA GLY A 165 -18.98 -6.49 -1.10
C GLY A 165 -20.33 -6.64 -0.39
N ALA A 166 -21.02 -5.54 -0.10
CA ALA A 166 -22.36 -5.57 0.49
C ALA A 166 -23.40 -6.23 -0.44
N VAL A 167 -23.35 -5.93 -1.74
CA VAL A 167 -24.24 -6.53 -2.76
C VAL A 167 -23.96 -8.03 -2.90
N VAL A 168 -22.68 -8.45 -2.93
CA VAL A 168 -22.30 -9.88 -2.92
C VAL A 168 -22.87 -10.56 -1.68
N GLY A 169 -22.65 -9.99 -0.49
CA GLY A 169 -23.15 -10.55 0.76
C GLY A 169 -24.67 -10.66 0.81
N ALA A 170 -25.40 -9.69 0.25
CA ALA A 170 -26.86 -9.74 0.15
C ALA A 170 -27.34 -10.89 -0.76
N ILE A 171 -26.74 -11.02 -1.96
CA ILE A 171 -27.09 -12.10 -2.89
C ILE A 171 -26.76 -13.47 -2.30
N SER A 172 -25.56 -13.64 -1.73
CA SER A 172 -25.13 -14.92 -1.15
C SER A 172 -26.03 -15.36 0.00
N ARG A 173 -26.44 -14.42 0.87
CA ARG A 173 -27.36 -14.69 1.97
C ARG A 173 -28.74 -15.10 1.47
N ASN A 174 -29.32 -14.31 0.56
CA ASN A 174 -30.66 -14.58 0.05
C ASN A 174 -30.74 -15.91 -0.73
N LEU A 175 -29.70 -16.24 -1.50
CA LEU A 175 -29.62 -17.54 -2.18
C LEU A 175 -29.51 -18.71 -1.20
N ALA A 176 -28.73 -18.56 -0.12
CA ALA A 176 -28.62 -19.57 0.93
C ALA A 176 -29.97 -19.79 1.65
N ASP A 177 -30.66 -18.71 2.02
CA ASP A 177 -31.97 -18.78 2.69
C ASP A 177 -33.03 -19.49 1.82
N LEU A 178 -33.00 -19.28 0.50
CA LEU A 178 -33.90 -19.96 -0.44
C LEU A 178 -33.54 -21.44 -0.63
N GLN A 179 -32.27 -21.80 -0.51
CA GLN A 179 -31.78 -23.16 -0.67
C GLN A 179 -32.15 -24.06 0.53
N ASP A 180 -32.03 -23.55 1.76
CA ASP A 180 -32.47 -24.27 2.97
C ASP A 180 -33.98 -24.57 2.94
N ARG A 181 -34.78 -23.63 2.42
CA ARG A 181 -36.24 -23.80 2.32
C ARG A 181 -36.60 -24.86 1.28
N GLN A 182 -35.94 -24.89 0.13
CA GLN A 182 -36.21 -25.88 -0.92
C GLN A 182 -35.94 -27.32 -0.45
N GLY A 183 -34.91 -27.54 0.38
CA GLY A 183 -34.58 -28.84 0.96
C GLY A 183 -35.64 -29.41 1.92
N SER A 184 -36.46 -28.54 2.53
CA SER A 184 -37.55 -28.96 3.43
C SER A 184 -38.80 -29.45 2.68
N TYR A 185 -39.03 -28.97 1.45
CA TYR A 185 -40.23 -29.29 0.65
C TYR A 185 -40.03 -30.43 -0.35
N LEU A 186 -38.80 -30.88 -0.61
CA LEU A 186 -38.51 -32.03 -1.47
C LEU A 186 -38.50 -33.33 -0.65
N SER A 187 -39.27 -34.32 -1.11
CA SER A 187 -39.23 -35.69 -0.59
C SER A 187 -37.79 -36.22 -0.60
N ILE A 188 -37.38 -36.86 0.51
CA ILE A 188 -36.04 -37.45 0.73
C ILE A 188 -35.69 -38.50 -0.37
N TYR A 189 -36.67 -38.93 -1.15
CA TYR A 189 -36.54 -39.98 -2.16
C TYR A 189 -36.51 -39.49 -3.61
N ASP A 190 -36.78 -38.21 -3.90
CA ASP A 190 -37.09 -37.76 -5.28
C ASP A 190 -35.94 -37.12 -6.07
N GLN A 191 -34.76 -36.82 -5.50
CA GLN A 191 -33.64 -36.29 -6.30
C GLN A 191 -32.26 -36.45 -5.63
N PRO A 192 -31.18 -36.69 -6.42
CA PRO A 192 -29.83 -36.64 -5.91
C PRO A 192 -29.55 -35.22 -5.41
N SER A 193 -29.03 -35.12 -4.20
CA SER A 193 -28.64 -33.87 -3.53
C SER A 193 -27.88 -32.94 -4.49
N LEU A 194 -28.58 -31.92 -4.99
CA LEU A 194 -27.95 -30.81 -5.69
C LEU A 194 -26.83 -30.28 -4.76
N PRO A 195 -25.60 -30.11 -5.26
CA PRO A 195 -24.50 -29.67 -4.42
C PRO A 195 -24.91 -28.38 -3.69
N LEU A 196 -24.64 -28.35 -2.39
CA LEU A 196 -25.00 -27.30 -1.42
C LEU A 196 -24.46 -25.89 -1.78
N GLN A 197 -23.75 -25.75 -2.90
CA GLN A 197 -22.97 -24.59 -3.26
C GLN A 197 -23.42 -24.06 -4.62
N ASP A 198 -24.08 -22.90 -4.62
CA ASP A 198 -24.54 -22.26 -5.84
C ASP A 198 -23.34 -21.74 -6.63
N SER A 199 -23.09 -22.28 -7.84
CA SER A 199 -21.92 -21.96 -8.68
C SER A 199 -21.72 -20.46 -8.92
N VAL A 200 -22.82 -19.68 -8.90
CA VAL A 200 -22.76 -18.22 -9.03
C VAL A 200 -22.09 -17.57 -7.82
N VAL A 201 -22.35 -18.05 -6.60
CA VAL A 201 -21.75 -17.52 -5.37
C VAL A 201 -20.24 -17.74 -5.35
N ASP A 202 -19.78 -18.92 -5.74
CA ASP A 202 -18.35 -19.21 -5.84
C ASP A 202 -17.65 -18.31 -6.87
N SER A 203 -18.30 -18.11 -8.02
CA SER A 203 -17.78 -17.24 -9.06
C SER A 203 -17.69 -15.77 -8.61
N LEU A 204 -18.65 -15.31 -7.79
CA LEU A 204 -18.66 -13.98 -7.18
C LEU A 204 -17.52 -13.84 -6.19
N GLN A 205 -17.33 -14.81 -5.30
CA GLN A 205 -16.24 -14.81 -4.33
C GLN A 205 -14.87 -14.76 -5.05
N ALA A 206 -14.68 -15.64 -6.04
CA ALA A 206 -13.46 -15.65 -6.85
C ALA A 206 -13.24 -14.34 -7.64
N ALA A 207 -14.31 -13.66 -8.07
CA ALA A 207 -14.21 -12.36 -8.73
C ALA A 207 -13.82 -11.24 -7.75
N VAL A 208 -14.36 -11.24 -6.53
CA VAL A 208 -14.01 -10.29 -5.47
C VAL A 208 -12.55 -10.46 -5.03
N ASP A 209 -12.07 -11.69 -4.89
CA ASP A 209 -10.68 -11.98 -4.53
C ASP A 209 -9.72 -11.49 -5.62
N ARG A 210 -10.02 -11.79 -6.88
CA ARG A 210 -9.26 -11.28 -8.05
C ARG A 210 -9.23 -9.76 -8.10
N LEU A 211 -10.37 -9.12 -7.84
CA LEU A 211 -10.49 -7.67 -7.81
C LEU A 211 -9.62 -7.08 -6.69
N SER A 212 -9.67 -7.67 -5.49
CA SER A 212 -8.86 -7.27 -4.34
C SER A 212 -7.36 -7.34 -4.67
N HIS A 213 -6.88 -8.44 -5.25
CA HIS A 213 -5.49 -8.52 -5.74
C HIS A 213 -5.16 -7.46 -6.81
N SER A 214 -6.13 -7.14 -7.68
CA SER A 214 -5.99 -6.12 -8.73
C SER A 214 -6.08 -4.69 -8.24
N THR A 215 -6.50 -4.44 -7.00
CA THR A 215 -6.45 -3.12 -6.36
C THR A 215 -5.40 -3.02 -5.26
N ASN A 216 -4.89 -4.14 -4.74
CA ASN A 216 -3.87 -4.21 -3.70
C ASN A 216 -2.60 -3.37 -3.97
N PHE A 217 -2.12 -3.28 -5.21
CA PHE A 217 -0.98 -2.40 -5.52
C PHE A 217 -1.29 -0.92 -5.25
N LEU A 218 -2.49 -0.47 -5.61
CA LEU A 218 -2.90 0.92 -5.42
C LEU A 218 -3.28 1.18 -3.96
N ASN A 219 -3.85 0.20 -3.26
CA ASN A 219 -4.03 0.23 -1.81
C ASN A 219 -2.69 0.29 -1.09
N PHE A 220 -1.71 -0.51 -1.50
CA PHE A 220 -0.35 -0.47 -0.97
C PHE A 220 0.30 0.90 -1.20
N LEU A 221 0.21 1.46 -2.41
CA LEU A 221 0.72 2.80 -2.68
C LEU A 221 -0.03 3.90 -1.92
N ALA A 222 -1.35 3.78 -1.77
CA ALA A 222 -2.14 4.69 -0.95
C ALA A 222 -1.76 4.59 0.52
N GLN A 223 -1.57 3.39 1.05
CA GLN A 223 -1.12 3.13 2.43
C GLN A 223 0.30 3.63 2.65
N HIS A 224 1.24 3.36 1.74
CA HIS A 224 2.59 3.93 1.80
C HIS A 224 2.58 5.46 1.72
N ALA A 225 1.72 6.04 0.89
CA ALA A 225 1.52 7.49 0.81
C ALA A 225 0.87 8.09 2.06
N LEU A 226 0.02 7.31 2.76
CA LEU A 226 -0.67 7.65 4.00
C LEU A 226 0.26 7.57 5.22
N ILE A 227 1.08 6.52 5.30
CA ILE A 227 2.07 6.32 6.36
C ILE A 227 3.18 7.37 6.26
N MET A 228 3.49 7.85 5.05
CA MET A 228 4.39 8.99 4.82
C MET A 228 3.65 10.33 5.01
N GLN A 229 3.01 10.49 6.16
CA GLN A 229 2.31 11.70 6.58
C GLN A 229 3.27 12.81 7.05
N GLU A 230 4.53 12.50 7.28
CA GLU A 230 5.57 13.49 7.61
C GLU A 230 6.57 13.61 6.45
N GLU A 231 6.94 14.87 6.16
CA GLU A 231 7.97 15.32 5.22
C GLU A 231 7.58 15.44 3.74
N PHE A 232 7.31 16.69 3.36
CA PHE A 232 7.47 17.17 2.00
C PHE A 232 8.98 17.30 1.68
N PRO A 233 9.50 16.71 0.58
CA PRO A 233 10.78 17.14 0.04
C PRO A 233 10.56 18.30 -0.94
N THR A 234 11.27 19.39 -0.69
CA THR A 234 11.54 20.46 -1.64
C THR A 234 12.35 19.92 -2.84
N PRO A 235 12.26 20.56 -4.03
CA PRO A 235 12.91 20.05 -5.22
C PRO A 235 14.41 20.28 -5.11
N VAL A 236 15.20 19.22 -4.99
CA VAL A 236 16.64 19.28 -5.19
C VAL A 236 16.94 18.56 -6.50
N GLU A 237 17.53 19.31 -7.42
CA GLU A 237 18.09 18.84 -8.68
C GLU A 237 19.21 17.82 -8.46
N GLU A 238 19.52 17.08 -9.52
CA GLU A 238 20.61 16.09 -9.67
C GLU A 238 20.33 14.66 -9.18
N GLN A 239 19.72 13.89 -10.08
CA GLN A 239 19.95 12.45 -10.19
C GLN A 239 21.30 12.21 -10.87
N VAL A 240 22.32 11.72 -10.14
CA VAL A 240 23.24 10.62 -10.52
C VAL A 240 24.01 10.13 -9.27
N ASP A 241 23.37 9.45 -8.28
CA ASP A 241 24.12 8.53 -7.37
C ASP A 241 23.27 7.56 -6.50
N ASP A 242 21.97 7.40 -6.74
CA ASP A 242 21.06 6.69 -5.81
C ASP A 242 21.45 5.23 -5.47
N GLN A 243 22.23 4.54 -6.32
CA GLN A 243 22.65 3.16 -6.05
C GLN A 243 23.83 3.04 -5.08
N ARG A 244 24.79 3.98 -5.07
CA ARG A 244 25.96 3.91 -4.15
C ARG A 244 25.57 4.29 -2.72
N TYR A 245 24.67 5.27 -2.57
CA TYR A 245 24.22 5.71 -1.26
C TYR A 245 23.52 4.58 -0.49
N HIS A 246 22.69 3.74 -1.13
CA HIS A 246 22.03 2.63 -0.44
C HIS A 246 23.01 1.58 0.09
N PHE A 247 24.04 1.21 -0.69
CA PHE A 247 25.03 0.21 -0.27
C PHE A 247 25.97 0.74 0.83
N MET A 248 26.44 1.99 0.69
CA MET A 248 27.30 2.62 1.70
C MET A 248 26.55 2.88 3.01
N SER A 249 25.29 3.29 2.95
CA SER A 249 24.45 3.44 4.15
C SER A 249 24.23 2.10 4.85
N LEU A 250 24.04 1.02 4.09
CA LEU A 250 23.90 -0.34 4.63
C LEU A 250 25.17 -0.79 5.37
N ILE A 251 26.35 -0.59 4.75
CA ILE A 251 27.64 -0.93 5.36
C ILE A 251 27.88 -0.10 6.63
N LEU A 252 27.66 1.22 6.57
CA LEU A 252 27.83 2.10 7.72
C LEU A 252 26.89 1.72 8.88
N ASN A 253 25.63 1.41 8.57
CA ASN A 253 24.69 1.00 9.60
C ASN A 253 25.07 -0.36 10.22
N LEU A 254 25.55 -1.30 9.40
CA LEU A 254 26.04 -2.59 9.88
C LEU A 254 27.27 -2.43 10.78
N ALA A 255 28.22 -1.59 10.38
CA ALA A 255 29.42 -1.27 11.17
C ALA A 255 29.06 -0.60 12.51
N ASN A 256 28.13 0.35 12.50
CA ASN A 256 27.65 1.00 13.73
C ASN A 256 26.96 0.02 14.67
N THR A 257 26.09 -0.82 14.13
CA THR A 257 25.39 -1.84 14.91
C THR A 257 26.40 -2.81 15.54
N PHE A 258 27.43 -3.21 14.79
CA PHE A 258 28.50 -4.06 15.30
C PHE A 258 29.28 -3.38 16.45
N LEU A 259 29.72 -2.14 16.25
CA LEU A 259 30.45 -1.38 17.29
C LEU A 259 29.60 -1.12 18.54
N TYR A 260 28.29 -0.91 18.36
CA TYR A 260 27.37 -0.77 19.48
C TYR A 260 27.23 -2.08 20.26
N MET A 261 27.09 -3.21 19.57
CA MET A 261 27.05 -4.53 20.21
C MET A 261 28.36 -4.85 20.96
N VAL A 262 29.52 -4.45 20.43
CA VAL A 262 30.81 -4.57 21.14
C VAL A 262 30.79 -3.77 22.44
N ASN A 263 30.24 -2.55 22.43
CA ASN A 263 30.11 -1.73 23.63
C ASN A 263 29.27 -2.42 24.71
N THR A 264 28.15 -3.05 24.33
CA THR A 264 27.26 -3.72 25.28
C THR A 264 27.78 -5.07 25.78
N TYR A 265 28.37 -5.88 24.90
CA TYR A 265 28.72 -7.28 25.24
C TYR A 265 30.16 -7.50 25.68
N ILE A 266 31.08 -6.62 25.29
CA ILE A 266 32.50 -6.74 25.69
C ILE A 266 32.78 -5.68 26.74
N ILE A 267 32.54 -4.42 26.39
CA ILE A 267 33.07 -3.29 27.13
C ILE A 267 32.27 -3.01 28.43
N VAL A 268 30.97 -3.32 28.51
CA VAL A 268 30.19 -3.18 29.77
C VAL A 268 30.59 -4.27 30.79
N PRO A 269 30.64 -5.57 30.44
CA PRO A 269 31.08 -6.61 31.38
C PRO A 269 32.53 -6.45 31.87
N THR A 270 33.44 -5.92 31.04
CA THR A 270 34.85 -5.71 31.42
C THR A 270 35.11 -4.37 32.09
N ALA A 271 34.10 -3.50 32.24
CA ALA A 271 34.28 -2.14 32.75
C ALA A 271 34.81 -2.11 34.20
N ASP A 272 34.48 -3.12 34.99
CA ASP A 272 34.87 -3.23 36.40
C ASP A 272 36.38 -3.49 36.54
N ASP A 273 36.84 -4.60 35.96
CA ASP A 273 38.26 -4.97 35.92
C ASP A 273 39.11 -3.86 35.27
N TYR A 274 38.61 -3.25 34.19
CA TYR A 274 39.31 -2.18 33.50
C TYR A 274 39.45 -0.93 34.37
N SER A 275 38.39 -0.49 35.06
CA SER A 275 38.42 0.68 35.95
C SER A 275 39.32 0.43 37.17
N MET A 276 39.29 -0.78 37.73
CA MET A 276 40.15 -1.18 38.85
C MET A 276 41.64 -1.22 38.45
N SER A 277 41.95 -1.70 37.23
CA SER A 277 43.33 -1.71 36.70
C SER A 277 43.93 -0.31 36.52
N LEU A 278 43.07 0.70 36.35
CA LEU A 278 43.42 2.11 36.27
C LEU A 278 43.56 2.79 37.64
N GLY A 279 43.36 2.05 38.74
CA GLY A 279 43.44 2.56 40.11
C GLY A 279 42.17 3.28 40.58
N ALA A 280 41.05 3.12 39.87
CA ALA A 280 39.77 3.71 40.27
C ALA A 280 39.06 2.86 41.33
N ALA A 281 38.21 3.48 42.16
CA ALA A 281 37.34 2.76 43.08
C ALA A 281 36.23 2.03 42.33
N ALA A 282 35.71 0.92 42.89
CA ALA A 282 34.62 0.13 42.29
C ALA A 282 33.34 0.95 41.99
N THR A 283 33.11 2.05 42.73
CA THR A 283 32.00 2.97 42.46
C THR A 283 32.11 3.70 41.13
N VAL A 284 33.33 3.87 40.60
CA VAL A 284 33.59 4.52 39.31
C VAL A 284 33.13 3.63 38.14
N CYS A 285 33.13 2.30 38.30
CA CYS A 285 32.62 1.37 37.29
C CYS A 285 31.14 1.66 36.94
N GLY A 286 30.30 1.89 37.95
CA GLY A 286 28.89 2.26 37.74
C GLY A 286 28.73 3.58 36.99
N ILE A 287 29.61 4.55 37.23
CA ILE A 287 29.63 5.84 36.52
C ILE A 287 30.06 5.64 35.06
N VAL A 288 31.04 4.78 34.79
CA VAL A 288 31.52 4.45 33.44
C VAL A 288 30.43 3.80 32.60
N ILE A 289 29.66 2.88 33.18
CA ILE A 289 28.52 2.24 32.50
C ILE A 289 27.37 3.25 32.30
N GLY A 290 27.07 4.05 33.33
CA GLY A 290 25.98 5.04 33.29
C GLY A 290 26.22 6.22 32.34
N ALA A 291 27.48 6.64 32.16
CA ALA A 291 27.84 7.79 31.32
C ALA A 291 27.38 7.63 29.86
N MET A 292 27.50 6.41 29.31
CA MET A 292 27.04 6.10 27.95
C MET A 292 25.51 6.23 27.83
N ALA A 293 24.76 5.68 28.79
CA ALA A 293 23.30 5.74 28.79
C ALA A 293 22.79 7.18 28.93
N VAL A 294 23.43 7.99 29.78
CA VAL A 294 23.11 9.41 29.93
C VAL A 294 23.38 10.17 28.64
N ALA A 295 24.54 9.97 28.01
CA ALA A 295 24.87 10.59 26.73
C ALA A 295 23.85 10.23 25.63
N GLN A 296 23.44 8.96 25.57
CA GLN A 296 22.45 8.45 24.62
C GLN A 296 21.07 9.10 24.78
N ILE A 297 20.63 9.39 26.00
CA ILE A 297 19.36 10.10 26.24
C ILE A 297 19.39 11.49 25.59
N PHE A 298 20.47 12.25 25.78
CA PHE A 298 20.61 13.58 25.19
C PHE A 298 20.86 13.54 23.69
N SER A 299 21.72 12.63 23.23
CA SER A 299 22.08 12.47 21.83
C SER A 299 20.87 12.01 21.01
N SER A 300 20.01 11.15 21.56
CA SER A 300 18.82 10.63 20.86
C SER A 300 17.84 11.71 20.42
N VAL A 301 17.64 12.77 21.23
CA VAL A 301 16.75 13.89 20.88
C VAL A 301 17.33 14.70 19.72
N TYR A 302 18.64 14.96 19.76
CA TYR A 302 19.33 15.70 18.70
C TYR A 302 19.43 14.90 17.40
N PHE A 303 19.84 13.63 17.50
CA PHE A 303 19.90 12.71 16.37
C PHE A 303 18.53 12.44 15.77
N SER A 304 17.47 12.37 16.58
CA SER A 304 16.08 12.26 16.09
C SER A 304 15.70 13.50 15.27
N ALA A 305 15.92 14.70 15.80
CA ALA A 305 15.62 15.95 15.09
C ALA A 305 16.47 16.12 13.79
N TRP A 306 17.73 15.67 13.80
CA TRP A 306 18.63 15.76 12.65
C TRP A 306 18.37 14.66 11.60
N SER A 307 18.05 13.45 12.03
CA SER A 307 17.71 12.32 11.17
C SER A 307 16.46 12.59 10.35
N ASN A 308 15.49 13.32 10.90
CA ASN A 308 14.28 13.75 10.17
C ASN A 308 14.66 14.54 8.90
N ARG A 309 15.60 15.49 8.99
CA ARG A 309 15.99 16.30 7.82
C ARG A 309 16.92 15.58 6.83
N SER A 310 17.70 14.59 7.26
CA SER A 310 18.66 13.87 6.41
C SER A 310 19.12 12.60 7.11
N TYR A 311 18.93 11.42 6.50
CA TYR A 311 19.33 10.13 7.08
C TYR A 311 20.85 9.86 7.02
N PHE A 312 21.51 10.21 5.92
CA PHE A 312 22.91 9.80 5.69
C PHE A 312 23.93 10.59 6.52
N ARG A 313 23.75 11.91 6.66
CA ARG A 313 24.71 12.78 7.37
C ARG A 313 24.84 12.46 8.87
N PRO A 314 23.74 12.25 9.62
CA PRO A 314 23.80 11.84 11.02
C PRO A 314 24.36 10.43 11.18
N LEU A 315 24.08 9.51 10.25
CA LEU A 315 24.64 8.17 10.27
C LEU A 315 26.17 8.20 10.14
N VAL A 316 26.71 8.96 9.18
CA VAL A 316 28.17 9.13 9.02
C VAL A 316 28.78 9.77 10.26
N PHE A 317 28.15 10.83 10.79
CA PHE A 317 28.63 11.51 12.00
C PHE A 317 28.64 10.57 13.23
N SER A 318 27.55 9.84 13.45
CA SER A 318 27.45 8.83 14.51
C SER A 318 28.51 7.74 14.36
N SER A 319 28.78 7.30 13.12
CA SER A 319 29.84 6.31 12.86
C SER A 319 31.22 6.81 13.26
N ILE A 320 31.55 8.05 12.92
CA ILE A 320 32.84 8.67 13.26
C ILE A 320 32.95 8.84 14.77
N VAL A 321 31.92 9.37 15.42
CA VAL A 321 31.89 9.63 16.86
C VAL A 321 32.00 8.33 17.66
N LEU A 322 31.28 7.28 17.26
CA LEU A 322 31.36 5.95 17.88
C LEU A 322 32.75 5.33 17.70
N PHE A 323 33.34 5.45 16.51
CA PHE A 323 34.70 4.95 16.27
C PHE A 323 35.74 5.68 17.13
N VAL A 324 35.65 7.02 17.21
CA VAL A 324 36.52 7.84 18.07
C VAL A 324 36.33 7.49 19.55
N GLY A 325 35.09 7.32 20.02
CA GLY A 325 34.78 6.93 21.39
C GLY A 325 35.42 5.60 21.79
N ASN A 326 35.35 4.59 20.92
CA ASN A 326 35.99 3.29 21.15
C ASN A 326 37.53 3.39 21.17
N ILE A 327 38.13 4.22 20.32
CA ILE A 327 39.59 4.48 20.33
C ILE A 327 39.99 5.16 21.64
N MET A 328 39.25 6.18 22.07
CA MET A 328 39.53 6.88 23.33
C MET A 328 39.40 5.94 24.53
N TYR A 329 38.41 5.04 24.51
CA TYR A 329 38.26 4.02 25.54
C TYR A 329 39.48 3.10 25.62
N ALA A 330 40.02 2.66 24.47
CA ALA A 330 41.21 1.81 24.43
C ALA A 330 42.49 2.56 24.88
N LEU A 331 42.69 3.79 24.42
CA LEU A 331 43.86 4.62 24.78
C LEU A 331 43.88 5.03 26.26
N ALA A 332 42.74 4.99 26.95
CA ALA A 332 42.67 5.32 28.36
C ALA A 332 43.55 4.40 29.23
N TYR A 333 43.76 3.16 28.81
CA TYR A 333 44.66 2.21 29.48
C TYR A 333 46.12 2.68 29.44
N ASP A 334 46.61 3.01 28.25
CA ASP A 334 48.00 3.42 28.03
C ASP A 334 48.30 4.75 28.70
N LEU A 335 47.32 5.67 28.70
CA LEU A 335 47.43 6.98 29.32
C LEU A 335 47.16 6.96 30.84
N LYS A 336 46.74 5.81 31.40
CA LYS A 336 46.34 5.63 32.79
C LYS A 336 45.38 6.72 33.29
N SER A 337 44.38 7.09 32.48
CA SER A 337 43.56 8.29 32.70
C SER A 337 42.05 7.98 32.73
N ILE A 338 41.46 8.11 33.91
CA ILE A 338 40.00 7.96 34.14
C ILE A 338 39.18 9.02 33.38
N PRO A 339 39.58 10.30 33.28
CA PRO A 339 38.85 11.27 32.47
C PRO A 339 38.77 10.90 30.99
N VAL A 340 39.86 10.38 30.40
CA VAL A 340 39.88 9.95 28.99
C VAL A 340 38.93 8.78 28.77
N LEU A 341 38.87 7.86 29.73
CA LEU A 341 37.94 6.74 29.75
C LEU A 341 36.48 7.22 29.75
N LEU A 342 36.13 8.17 30.63
CA LEU A 342 34.77 8.72 30.72
C LEU A 342 34.37 9.51 29.48
N ILE A 343 35.28 10.30 28.90
CA ILE A 343 35.00 11.03 27.66
C ILE A 343 34.78 10.03 26.51
N GLY A 344 35.58 8.97 26.41
CA GLY A 344 35.36 7.90 25.43
C GLY A 344 33.96 7.28 25.55
N ARG A 345 33.46 7.09 26.78
CA ARG A 345 32.09 6.58 27.03
C ARG A 345 31.00 7.53 26.61
N ILE A 346 31.18 8.83 26.84
CA ILE A 346 30.23 9.86 26.41
C ILE A 346 30.15 9.92 24.89
N PHE A 347 31.27 9.70 24.18
CA PHE A 347 31.27 9.67 22.72
C PHE A 347 30.63 8.40 22.14
N CYS A 348 30.53 7.31 22.92
CA CYS A 348 29.85 6.09 22.47
C CYS A 348 28.33 6.13 22.61
N GLY A 349 27.75 7.10 23.34
CA GLY A 349 26.30 7.28 23.53
C GLY A 349 25.78 8.50 22.80
#